data_AF-A0A966NDQ4-F1
#
_entry.id   AF-A0A966NDQ4-F1
#
_cell.length_a   1.000
_cell.length_b   1.000
_cell.length_c   1.000
_cell.angle_alpha   90.00
_cell.angle_beta   90.00
_cell.angle_gamma   90.00
#
_symmetry.space_group_name_H-M   'P 1'
#
loop_
_entity.id
_entity.type
_entity.pdbx_description
1 polymer ?
#
loop_
_entity_poly.entity_id
_entity_poly.type
_entity_poly.pdbx_seq_one_letter_code
_entity_poly.pdbx_strand_id
1 'polypeptide(L)'
;KGENTIGIVFMHDAVKQAVSGFPIKVVAPCEGTGYEIGSMSIINGARNMESAKKFYDWALSADAQSLALQVKAFQVPSNTGSSTSPSAPDLSTIKLIDYDFKKYGSSSERKRLLKKWDDEVYAQ
;
A
#
# COMPACT_ATOMS: atom_id res chain seq x y z
N LYS A 1 0.89 18.69 -11.32
CA LYS A 1 1.69 19.03 -12.52
C LYS A 1 0.87 19.03 -13.80
N GLY A 2 -0.21 18.23 -13.91
CA GLY A 2 -1.10 18.29 -15.06
C GLY A 2 -0.56 17.68 -16.35
N GLU A 3 0.57 16.95 -16.27
CA GLU A 3 1.22 16.30 -17.41
C GLU A 3 0.44 15.07 -17.92
N ASN A 4 -0.35 14.43 -17.05
CA ASN A 4 -1.18 13.27 -17.36
C ASN A 4 -2.58 13.47 -16.79
N THR A 5 -3.60 13.02 -17.54
CA THR A 5 -5.01 13.13 -17.13
C THR A 5 -5.43 12.08 -16.11
N ILE A 6 -4.88 10.86 -16.21
CA ILE A 6 -5.22 9.72 -15.35
C ILE A 6 -3.93 9.08 -14.83
N GLY A 7 -3.93 8.71 -13.55
CA GLY A 7 -2.87 7.91 -12.93
C GLY A 7 -3.48 6.70 -12.22
N ILE A 8 -2.90 5.52 -12.44
CA ILE A 8 -3.24 4.31 -11.70
C ILE A 8 -2.22 4.19 -10.56
N VAL A 9 -2.68 4.43 -9.33
CA VAL A 9 -1.83 4.54 -8.13
C VAL A 9 -2.56 3.99 -6.91
N PHE A 10 -1.85 3.81 -5.80
CA PHE A 10 -2.49 3.57 -4.52
C PHE A 10 -3.22 4.83 -4.03
N MET A 11 -4.43 4.64 -3.50
CA MET A 11 -5.30 5.77 -3.13
C MET A 11 -4.68 6.71 -2.09
N HIS A 12 -3.87 6.19 -1.16
CA HIS A 12 -3.22 7.01 -0.14
C HIS A 12 -2.25 8.06 -0.73
N ASP A 13 -1.55 7.73 -1.83
CA ASP A 13 -0.69 8.68 -2.54
C ASP A 13 -1.52 9.74 -3.27
N ALA A 14 -2.63 9.33 -3.89
CA ALA A 14 -3.55 10.26 -4.53
C ALA A 14 -4.20 11.21 -3.51
N VAL A 15 -4.59 10.70 -2.33
CA VAL A 15 -5.08 11.53 -1.21
C VAL A 15 -4.03 12.54 -0.79
N LYS A 16 -2.76 12.13 -0.64
CA LYS A 16 -1.67 13.04 -0.28
C LYS A 16 -1.54 14.20 -1.26
N GLN A 17 -1.63 13.93 -2.57
CA GLN A 17 -1.58 14.96 -3.60
C GLN A 17 -2.81 15.88 -3.53
N ALA A 18 -4.02 15.32 -3.37
CA ALA A 18 -5.25 16.10 -3.23
C ALA A 18 -5.23 17.02 -2.00
N VAL A 19 -4.81 16.50 -0.84
CA VAL A 19 -4.61 17.29 0.40
C VAL A 19 -3.53 18.35 0.23
N SER A 20 -2.56 18.14 -0.66
CA SER A 20 -1.54 19.13 -1.02
C SER A 20 -2.02 20.17 -2.04
N GLY A 21 -3.31 20.18 -2.39
CA GLY A 21 -3.94 21.18 -3.26
C GLY A 21 -3.94 20.83 -4.74
N PHE A 22 -3.58 19.60 -5.12
CA PHE A 22 -3.64 19.18 -6.52
C PHE A 22 -5.10 18.98 -6.94
N PRO A 23 -5.53 19.46 -8.12
CA PRO A 23 -6.92 19.36 -8.57
C PRO A 23 -7.21 17.96 -9.15
N ILE A 24 -7.11 16.94 -8.31
CA ILE A 24 -7.36 15.54 -8.68
C ILE A 24 -8.51 14.96 -7.88
N LYS A 25 -9.24 14.03 -8.51
CA LYS A 25 -10.29 13.25 -7.85
C LYS A 25 -9.78 11.83 -7.62
N VAL A 26 -9.78 11.39 -6.36
CA VAL A 26 -9.44 10.00 -6.00
C VAL A 26 -10.70 9.15 -6.19
N VAL A 27 -10.56 8.03 -6.90
CA VAL A 27 -11.69 7.14 -7.22
C VAL A 27 -11.30 5.68 -7.00
N ALA A 28 -12.23 4.90 -6.46
CA ALA A 28 -12.18 3.44 -6.53
C ALA A 28 -13.04 2.99 -7.72
N PRO A 29 -12.54 2.12 -8.62
CA PRO A 29 -13.34 1.54 -9.71
C PRO A 29 -14.60 0.84 -9.19
N CYS A 30 -15.73 0.98 -9.90
CA CYS A 30 -17.03 0.50 -9.43
C CYS A 30 -17.16 -1.03 -9.47
N GLU A 31 -16.39 -1.69 -10.35
CA GLU A 31 -16.30 -3.14 -10.45
C GLU A 31 -15.69 -3.77 -9.19
N GLY A 32 -14.87 -2.99 -8.48
CA GLY A 32 -14.04 -3.41 -7.35
C GLY A 32 -12.55 -3.29 -7.67
N THR A 33 -11.72 -3.37 -6.63
CA THR A 33 -10.26 -3.22 -6.76
C THR A 33 -9.51 -4.10 -5.75
N GLY A 34 -8.19 -4.19 -5.91
CA GLY A 34 -7.29 -4.84 -4.97
C GLY A 34 -6.69 -3.86 -3.95
N TYR A 35 -5.76 -4.36 -3.16
CA TYR A 35 -5.00 -3.60 -2.17
C TYR A 35 -3.62 -4.24 -1.99
N GLU A 36 -2.72 -3.49 -1.36
CA GLU A 36 -1.45 -4.01 -0.89
C GLU A 36 -1.45 -4.12 0.65
N ILE A 37 -0.57 -4.96 1.17
CA ILE A 37 -0.20 -4.94 2.59
C ILE A 37 1.27 -4.53 2.65
N GLY A 38 1.53 -3.36 3.23
CA GLY A 38 2.89 -2.93 3.56
C GLY A 38 3.52 -3.94 4.52
N SER A 39 4.46 -4.75 4.00
CA SER A 39 5.11 -5.81 4.77
C SER A 39 6.42 -5.33 5.36
N MET A 40 6.75 -5.86 6.53
CA MET A 40 8.07 -5.79 7.12
C MET A 40 8.62 -7.21 7.23
N SER A 41 9.92 -7.39 7.05
CA SER A 41 10.56 -8.70 7.12
C SER A 41 11.96 -8.57 7.70
N ILE A 42 12.33 -9.47 8.62
CA ILE A 42 13.69 -9.57 9.14
C ILE A 42 14.49 -10.48 8.22
N ILE A 43 15.63 -9.99 7.73
CA ILE A 43 16.52 -10.78 6.87
C ILE A 43 17.18 -11.90 7.70
N ASN A 44 17.18 -13.11 7.15
CA ASN A 44 17.85 -14.24 7.77
C ASN A 44 19.35 -13.95 7.92
N GLY A 45 19.92 -14.21 9.10
CA GLY A 45 21.31 -13.88 9.39
C GLY A 45 21.59 -12.38 9.58
N ALA A 46 20.56 -11.56 9.88
CA ALA A 46 20.75 -10.15 10.20
C ALA A 46 21.80 -9.96 11.31
N ARG A 47 22.80 -9.10 11.07
CA ARG A 47 23.91 -8.80 12.00
C ARG A 47 23.42 -8.39 13.40
N ASN A 48 22.27 -7.73 13.47
CA ASN A 48 21.66 -7.20 14.70
C ASN A 48 20.27 -7.81 14.91
N MET A 49 20.18 -9.13 15.06
CA MET A 49 18.90 -9.86 15.15
C MET A 49 18.00 -9.38 16.30
N GLU A 50 18.58 -9.10 17.47
CA GLU A 50 17.81 -8.64 18.63
C GLU A 50 17.19 -7.26 18.38
N SER A 51 17.97 -6.30 17.87
CA SER A 51 17.47 -4.97 17.52
C SER A 51 16.43 -5.01 16.41
N ALA A 52 16.60 -5.89 15.42
CA ALA A 52 15.64 -6.06 14.34
C ALA A 52 14.28 -6.53 14.87
N LYS A 53 14.25 -7.47 15.83
CA LYS A 53 13.01 -7.92 16.49
C LYS A 53 12.35 -6.78 17.28
N LYS A 54 13.12 -6.05 18.09
CA LYS A 54 12.60 -4.89 18.84
C LYS A 54 12.00 -3.82 17.93
N PHE A 55 12.64 -3.54 16.79
CA PHE A 55 12.10 -2.63 15.80
C PHE A 55 10.81 -3.17 15.18
N TYR A 56 10.77 -4.47 14.89
CA TYR A 56 9.60 -5.13 14.32
C TYR A 56 8.37 -4.99 15.24
N ASP A 57 8.56 -5.27 16.53
CA ASP A 57 7.50 -5.13 17.54
C ASP A 57 7.06 -3.67 17.70
N TRP A 58 8.02 -2.74 17.78
CA TRP A 58 7.73 -1.32 17.88
C TRP A 58 6.95 -0.81 16.68
N ALA A 59 7.37 -1.12 15.45
CA ALA A 59 6.73 -0.62 14.23
C ALA A 59 5.30 -1.18 14.03
N LEU A 60 4.95 -2.28 14.67
CA LEU A 60 3.59 -2.83 14.70
C LEU A 60 2.72 -2.28 15.84
N SER A 61 3.30 -1.51 16.77
CA SER A 61 2.53 -0.86 17.84
C SER A 61 1.58 0.22 17.31
N ALA A 62 0.46 0.43 18.01
CA ALA A 62 -0.50 1.46 17.66
C ALA A 62 0.12 2.86 17.68
N ASP A 63 0.96 3.15 18.67
CA ASP A 63 1.64 4.44 18.81
C ASP A 63 2.57 4.71 17.62
N ALA A 64 3.36 3.72 17.21
CA ALA A 64 4.27 3.87 16.09
C ALA A 64 3.51 4.05 14.77
N GLN A 65 2.46 3.26 14.52
CA GLN A 65 1.65 3.42 13.31
C GLN A 65 0.91 4.77 13.28
N SER A 66 0.53 5.30 14.45
CA SER A 66 -0.10 6.62 14.58
C SER A 66 0.84 7.79 14.22
N LEU A 67 2.16 7.56 14.20
CA LEU A 67 3.14 8.58 13.75
C LEU A 67 2.93 8.98 12.28
N ALA A 68 2.25 8.15 11.48
CA ALA A 68 1.89 8.45 10.09
C ALA A 68 1.19 9.81 9.94
N LEU A 69 0.37 10.21 10.94
CA LEU A 69 -0.32 11.50 10.98
C LEU A 69 0.65 12.69 10.95
N GLN A 70 1.80 12.57 11.61
CA GLN A 70 2.77 13.66 11.73
C GLN A 70 3.46 13.95 10.39
N VAL A 71 3.54 12.95 9.52
CA VAL A 71 4.25 13.02 8.24
C VAL A 71 3.30 13.05 7.02
N LYS A 72 1.99 13.26 7.26
CA LYS A 72 0.94 13.26 6.23
C LYS A 72 1.00 11.98 5.37
N ALA A 73 1.18 10.85 6.04
CA ALA A 73 1.01 9.52 5.48
C ALA A 73 -0.46 9.10 5.65
N PHE A 74 -1.08 8.63 4.57
CA PHE A 74 -2.51 8.32 4.49
C PHE A 74 -2.78 6.84 4.25
N GLN A 75 -1.79 5.97 4.44
CA GLN A 75 -2.01 4.52 4.47
C GLN A 75 -2.95 4.19 5.63
N VAL A 76 -3.79 3.17 5.44
CA VAL A 76 -4.66 2.67 6.51
C VAL A 76 -3.81 1.78 7.43
N PRO A 77 -3.71 2.10 8.73
CA PRO A 77 -2.93 1.30 9.68
C PRO A 77 -3.45 -0.14 9.79
N SER A 78 -2.56 -1.10 9.98
CA SER A 78 -2.93 -2.51 10.20
C SER A 78 -3.30 -2.81 11.65
N ASN A 79 -2.79 -2.00 12.59
CA ASN A 79 -3.14 -2.09 14.00
C ASN A 79 -4.40 -1.25 14.26
N THR A 80 -5.49 -1.91 14.69
CA THR A 80 -6.81 -1.29 14.91
C THR A 80 -6.86 -0.29 16.07
N GLY A 81 -5.85 -0.27 16.95
CA GLY A 81 -5.71 0.74 17.99
C GLY A 81 -5.06 2.04 17.51
N SER A 82 -4.60 2.11 16.26
CA SER A 82 -3.90 3.28 15.73
C SER A 82 -4.86 4.41 15.35
N SER A 83 -4.38 5.64 15.47
CA SER A 83 -5.08 6.80 14.92
C SER A 83 -4.82 6.93 13.42
N THR A 84 -5.86 7.27 12.66
CA THR A 84 -5.77 7.51 11.21
C THR A 84 -6.32 8.87 10.85
N SER A 85 -5.89 9.40 9.71
CA SER A 85 -6.38 10.69 9.22
C SER A 85 -7.82 10.53 8.73
N PRO A 86 -8.72 11.51 8.98
CA PRO A 86 -10.04 11.53 8.35
C PRO A 86 -9.97 11.57 6.81
N SER A 87 -8.84 11.98 6.23
CA SER A 87 -8.62 11.97 4.79
C SER A 87 -8.11 10.63 4.25
N ALA A 88 -7.70 9.70 5.12
CA ALA A 88 -7.25 8.38 4.69
C ALA A 88 -8.41 7.62 4.00
N PRO A 89 -8.12 6.71 3.06
CA PRO A 89 -9.17 5.94 2.39
C PRO A 89 -10.02 5.15 3.40
N ASP A 90 -11.34 5.31 3.31
CA ASP A 90 -12.29 4.50 4.07
C ASP A 90 -12.55 3.17 3.35
N LEU A 91 -11.88 2.12 3.81
CA LEU A 91 -11.97 0.78 3.21
C LEU A 91 -13.39 0.20 3.26
N SER A 92 -14.25 0.64 4.18
CA SER A 92 -15.63 0.16 4.28
C SER A 92 -16.52 0.60 3.10
N THR A 93 -16.10 1.67 2.41
CA THR A 93 -16.80 2.21 1.24
C THR A 93 -16.26 1.67 -0.08
N ILE A 94 -15.19 0.86 -0.03
CA ILE A 94 -14.48 0.35 -1.21
C ILE A 94 -14.79 -1.13 -1.39
N LYS A 95 -15.23 -1.52 -2.59
CA LYS A 95 -15.39 -2.92 -2.97
C LYS A 95 -14.03 -3.56 -3.20
N LEU A 96 -13.50 -4.20 -2.16
CA LEU A 96 -12.22 -4.91 -2.21
C LEU A 96 -12.42 -6.38 -2.56
N ILE A 97 -11.56 -6.92 -3.42
CA ILE A 97 -11.43 -8.37 -3.61
C ILE A 97 -10.71 -9.00 -2.40
N ASP A 98 -10.94 -10.28 -2.15
CA ASP A 98 -10.07 -11.05 -1.25
C ASP A 98 -8.77 -11.39 -2.01
N TYR A 99 -7.74 -10.56 -1.84
CA TYR A 99 -6.50 -10.68 -2.61
C TYR A 99 -5.67 -11.85 -2.09
N ASP A 100 -5.45 -12.88 -2.93
CA ASP A 100 -4.66 -14.05 -2.57
C ASP A 100 -3.14 -13.75 -2.56
N PHE A 101 -2.66 -13.19 -1.45
CA PHE A 101 -1.24 -12.89 -1.26
C PHE A 101 -0.35 -14.13 -1.31
N LYS A 102 -0.87 -15.32 -0.96
CA LYS A 102 -0.09 -16.56 -0.99
C LYS A 102 0.21 -16.98 -2.43
N LYS A 103 -0.79 -16.93 -3.30
CA LYS A 103 -0.63 -17.23 -4.72
C LYS A 103 0.20 -16.16 -5.42
N TYR A 104 -0.19 -14.90 -5.33
CA TYR A 104 0.44 -13.81 -6.09
C TYR A 104 1.77 -13.33 -5.50
N GLY A 105 2.03 -13.59 -4.23
CA GLY A 105 3.35 -13.41 -3.60
C GLY A 105 4.35 -14.52 -3.92
N SER A 106 3.95 -15.58 -4.62
CA SER A 106 4.86 -16.66 -5.00
C SER A 106 5.81 -16.25 -6.14
N SER A 107 7.04 -16.75 -6.09
CA SER A 107 8.05 -16.46 -7.13
C SER A 107 7.64 -16.98 -8.51
N SER A 108 6.98 -18.13 -8.58
CA SER A 108 6.54 -18.73 -9.85
C SER A 108 5.46 -17.89 -10.51
N GLU A 109 4.42 -17.51 -9.77
CA GLU A 109 3.31 -16.74 -10.32
C GLU A 109 3.74 -15.32 -10.70
N ARG A 110 4.56 -14.66 -9.85
CA ARG A 110 5.11 -13.35 -10.17
C ARG A 110 5.91 -13.37 -11.47
N LYS A 111 6.82 -14.34 -11.64
CA LYS A 111 7.63 -14.47 -12.87
C LYS A 111 6.76 -14.73 -14.09
N ARG A 112 5.77 -15.62 -13.98
CA ARG A 112 4.85 -15.96 -15.06
C ARG A 112 4.06 -14.74 -15.54
N LEU A 113 3.48 -13.97 -14.61
CA LEU A 113 2.67 -12.79 -14.92
C LEU A 113 3.51 -11.66 -15.52
N LEU A 114 4.70 -11.39 -14.98
CA LEU A 114 5.58 -10.35 -15.53
C LEU A 114 6.05 -10.71 -16.93
N LYS A 115 6.50 -11.97 -17.14
CA LYS A 115 6.86 -12.43 -18.48
C LYS A 115 5.71 -12.27 -19.48
N LYS A 116 4.50 -12.63 -19.07
CA LYS A 116 3.31 -12.45 -19.91
C LYS A 116 3.07 -10.98 -20.25
N TRP A 117 3.24 -10.07 -19.29
CA TRP A 117 3.11 -8.64 -19.53
C TRP A 117 4.17 -8.13 -20.52
N ASP A 118 5.43 -8.55 -20.35
CA ASP A 118 6.52 -8.19 -21.26
C ASP A 118 6.22 -8.66 -22.70
N ASP A 119 5.80 -9.92 -22.84
CA ASP A 119 5.58 -10.56 -24.14
C ASP A 119 4.32 -10.05 -24.86
N GLU A 120 3.23 -9.80 -24.12
CA GLU A 120 1.91 -9.59 -24.71
C GLU A 120 1.39 -8.15 -24.61
N VAL A 121 1.93 -7.32 -23.71
CA VAL A 121 1.42 -5.96 -23.47
C VAL A 121 2.48 -4.91 -23.76
N TYR A 122 3.69 -5.06 -23.22
CA TYR A 122 4.75 -4.06 -23.37
C TYR A 122 5.38 -4.06 -24.77
N ALA A 123 5.55 -5.24 -25.37
CA ALA A 123 6.15 -5.37 -26.70
C ALA A 123 5.22 -4.93 -27.85
N GLN A 124 3.97 -4.56 -27.56
CA GLN A 124 3.03 -3.99 -28.53
C GLN A 124 3.18 -2.47 -28.61
#